data_AF-A0ABD2PKR0-F1
#
_entry.id   AF-A0ABD2PKR0-F1
#
_cell.length_a   1.000
_cell.length_b   1.000
_cell.length_c   1.000
_cell.angle_alpha   90.00
_cell.angle_beta   90.00
_cell.angle_gamma   90.00
#
_symmetry.space_group_name_H-M   'P 1'
#
loop_
_entity.id
_entity.type
_entity.pdbx_description
1 polymer ?
#
loop_
_entity_poly.entity_id
_entity_poly.type
_entity_poly.pdbx_seq_one_letter_code
_entity_poly.pdbx_strand_id
1 'polypeptide(L)'
;DLTKKVLIDTKAGDYLSCVPMDRLAYIHAIAKKELNPLVIEIFENYPTAFKSDSDVGASFIKDMRHCITTKVNHLTVRFRRLGPGKAEKVKAKLDQMLKQGIIAHATPSQFLSPIHVVDKPNGEVEFSHGARKIPRTTY
;
A
#
# COMPACT_ATOMS: atom_id res chain seq x y z
N ASP A 1 14.63 -0.68 19.37
CA ASP A 1 15.90 -0.55 18.64
C ASP A 1 15.59 -0.15 17.20
N LEU A 2 15.95 1.08 16.83
CA LEU A 2 15.65 1.68 15.52
C LEU A 2 16.38 0.98 14.35
N THR A 3 17.45 0.23 14.64
CA THR A 3 18.17 -0.53 13.61
C THR A 3 17.44 -1.82 13.22
N LYS A 4 16.63 -2.38 14.13
CA LYS A 4 15.89 -3.63 13.90
C LYS A 4 14.40 -3.44 13.58
N LYS A 5 13.88 -2.21 13.62
CA LYS A 5 12.45 -1.88 13.44
C LYS A 5 11.50 -2.76 14.28
N VAL A 6 11.89 -3.10 15.51
CA VAL A 6 11.04 -3.85 16.43
C VAL A 6 10.41 -2.88 17.42
N LEU A 7 9.08 -2.99 17.58
CA LEU A 7 8.31 -2.31 18.62
C LEU A 7 8.67 -2.93 19.97
N ILE A 8 9.15 -2.09 20.90
CA ILE A 8 9.48 -2.50 22.25
C ILE A 8 8.37 -2.00 23.16
N ASP A 9 7.72 -2.91 23.90
CA ASP A 9 6.84 -2.51 24.98
C ASP A 9 7.69 -2.05 26.17
N THR A 10 7.68 -0.75 26.42
CA THR A 10 8.46 -0.11 27.48
C THR A 10 8.08 -0.54 28.90
N LYS A 11 6.95 -1.23 29.12
CA LYS A 11 6.56 -1.71 30.45
C LYS A 11 6.95 -3.15 30.75
N ALA A 12 7.04 -4.01 29.73
CA ALA A 12 7.33 -5.44 29.91
C ALA A 12 8.76 -5.84 29.52
N GLY A 13 9.47 -5.00 28.74
CA GLY A 13 10.81 -5.34 28.25
C GLY A 13 10.84 -6.42 27.16
N ASP A 14 9.67 -6.93 26.77
CA ASP A 14 9.53 -7.96 25.75
C ASP A 14 9.42 -7.38 24.34
N TYR A 15 10.01 -8.12 23.39
CA TYR A 15 10.02 -7.79 21.98
C TYR A 15 8.71 -8.28 21.33
N LEU A 16 7.82 -7.34 21.00
CA LEU A 16 6.66 -7.67 20.15
C LEU A 16 7.12 -7.67 18.69
N SER A 17 7.42 -8.85 18.16
CA SER A 17 7.59 -9.03 16.72
C SER A 17 6.21 -8.91 16.06
N CYS A 18 5.91 -7.71 15.54
CA CYS A 18 4.76 -7.49 14.67
C CYS A 18 5.04 -8.15 13.31
N VAL A 19 4.90 -9.47 13.24
CA VAL A 19 4.87 -10.19 11.96
C VAL A 19 3.48 -9.94 11.36
N PRO A 20 3.37 -9.37 10.15
CA PRO A 20 2.09 -9.32 9.46
C PRO A 20 1.65 -10.76 9.18
N MET A 21 0.73 -11.26 10.01
CA MET A 21 0.10 -12.56 9.81
C MET A 21 -0.93 -12.43 8.69
N ASP A 22 -0.79 -13.25 7.66
CA ASP A 22 -1.85 -13.46 6.69
C ASP A 22 -3.14 -13.92 7.41
N ARG A 23 -4.30 -13.47 6.94
CA ARG A 23 -5.62 -13.82 7.49
C ARG A 23 -5.81 -15.33 7.61
N LEU A 24 -5.26 -16.12 6.68
CA LEU A 24 -5.29 -17.59 6.74
C LEU A 24 -4.43 -18.15 7.89
N ALA A 25 -3.23 -17.61 8.10
CA ALA A 25 -2.37 -18.00 9.21
C ALA A 25 -2.98 -17.61 10.57
N TYR A 26 -3.70 -16.49 10.61
CA TYR A 26 -4.44 -16.03 11.79
C TYR A 26 -5.67 -16.89 12.11
N ILE A 27 -6.50 -17.23 11.11
CA ILE A 27 -7.63 -18.15 11.29
C ILE A 27 -7.14 -19.50 11.84
N HIS A 28 -6.00 -19.97 11.36
CA HIS A 28 -5.37 -21.19 11.84
C HIS A 28 -4.86 -21.06 13.30
N ALA A 29 -4.31 -19.91 13.69
CA ALA A 29 -3.88 -19.64 15.07
C ALA A 29 -5.07 -19.48 16.05
N ILE A 30 -6.19 -18.87 15.62
CA ILE A 30 -7.45 -18.86 16.39
C ILE A 30 -7.95 -20.29 16.60
N ALA A 31 -7.98 -21.10 15.53
CA ALA A 31 -8.42 -22.49 15.59
C ALA A 31 -7.56 -23.33 16.56
N LYS A 32 -6.28 -22.97 16.72
CA LYS A 32 -5.35 -23.56 17.68
C LYS A 32 -5.38 -22.94 19.09
N LYS A 33 -6.18 -21.89 19.32
CA LYS A 33 -6.24 -21.12 20.58
C LYS A 33 -4.89 -20.54 21.03
N GLU A 34 -4.00 -20.23 20.09
CA GLU A 34 -2.66 -19.70 20.38
C GLU A 34 -2.65 -18.16 20.55
N LEU A 35 -3.80 -17.50 20.40
CA LEU A 35 -3.95 -16.05 20.44
C LEU A 35 -4.51 -15.55 21.77
N ASN A 36 -4.06 -14.35 22.16
CA ASN A 36 -4.57 -13.63 23.32
C ASN A 36 -6.10 -13.38 23.17
N PRO A 37 -6.93 -13.70 24.18
CA PRO A 37 -8.38 -13.51 24.14
C PRO A 37 -8.83 -12.09 23.75
N LEU A 38 -8.10 -11.06 24.18
CA LEU A 38 -8.40 -9.66 23.84
C LEU A 38 -8.23 -9.38 22.35
N VAL A 39 -7.28 -10.07 21.70
CA VAL A 39 -7.08 -9.94 20.26
C VAL A 39 -8.26 -10.55 19.52
N ILE A 40 -8.70 -11.75 19.94
CA ILE A 40 -9.88 -12.41 19.35
C ILE A 40 -11.11 -11.50 19.45
N GLU A 41 -11.36 -10.93 20.62
CA GLU A 41 -12.48 -10.00 20.86
C GLU A 41 -12.44 -8.77 19.95
N ILE A 42 -11.27 -8.16 19.74
CA ILE A 42 -11.12 -7.00 18.84
C ILE A 42 -11.47 -7.38 17.40
N PHE A 43 -11.06 -8.55 16.92
CA PHE A 43 -11.37 -8.99 15.55
C PHE A 43 -12.85 -9.33 15.38
N GLU A 44 -13.48 -9.95 16.38
CA GLU A 44 -14.91 -10.25 16.37
C GLU A 44 -15.77 -8.97 16.39
N ASN A 45 -15.34 -7.96 17.17
CA ASN A 45 -16.07 -6.70 17.29
C ASN A 45 -15.83 -5.73 16.12
N TYR A 46 -14.67 -5.82 15.44
CA TYR A 46 -14.31 -4.92 14.34
C TYR A 46 -13.88 -5.66 13.06
N PRO A 47 -14.68 -6.61 12.54
CA PRO A 47 -14.26 -7.47 11.42
C PRO A 47 -14.01 -6.68 10.13
N THR A 48 -14.65 -5.51 9.99
CA THR A 48 -14.52 -4.63 8.82
C THR A 48 -13.26 -3.76 8.85
N ALA A 49 -12.59 -3.63 9.99
CA ALA A 49 -11.35 -2.87 10.14
C ALA A 49 -10.12 -3.66 9.66
N PHE A 50 -10.22 -4.99 9.60
CA PHE A 50 -9.11 -5.90 9.26
C PHE A 50 -9.30 -6.56 7.88
N LYS A 51 -9.92 -5.85 6.93
CA LYS A 51 -10.10 -6.34 5.57
C LYS A 51 -8.75 -6.60 4.89
N SER A 52 -8.69 -7.66 4.09
CA SER A 52 -7.52 -7.96 3.26
C SER A 52 -7.39 -6.96 2.12
N ASP A 53 -6.17 -6.80 1.60
CA ASP A 53 -5.84 -5.89 0.47
C ASP A 53 -6.70 -6.13 -0.79
N SER A 54 -7.39 -7.27 -0.88
CA SER A 54 -8.38 -7.58 -1.91
C SER A 54 -9.62 -6.69 -1.89
N ASP A 55 -9.94 -6.09 -0.75
CA ASP A 55 -11.19 -5.34 -0.51
C ASP A 55 -10.99 -3.82 -0.56
N VAL A 56 -9.79 -3.38 -0.96
CA VAL A 56 -9.42 -1.98 -1.18
C VAL A 56 -10.24 -1.46 -2.37
N GLY A 57 -11.33 -0.77 -2.04
CA GLY A 57 -12.40 -0.41 -2.98
C GLY A 57 -13.70 -0.10 -2.24
N ALA A 58 -13.83 -0.56 -0.98
CA ALA A 58 -14.85 -0.08 -0.07
C ALA A 58 -14.63 1.42 0.23
N SER A 59 -15.42 2.25 -0.46
CA SER A 59 -15.57 3.70 -0.30
C SER A 59 -15.11 4.21 1.06
N PHE A 60 -14.04 5.00 1.08
CA PHE A 60 -13.74 5.89 2.20
C PHE A 60 -14.95 6.80 2.47
N ILE A 61 -15.00 7.37 3.68
CA ILE A 61 -15.95 8.42 4.07
C ILE A 61 -16.01 9.45 2.94
N LYS A 62 -17.17 9.57 2.28
CA LYS A 62 -17.36 10.30 1.02
C LYS A 62 -16.92 11.78 1.08
N ASP A 63 -16.72 12.31 2.27
CA ASP A 63 -16.58 13.75 2.48
C ASP A 63 -15.14 14.24 2.66
N MET A 64 -14.15 13.34 2.88
CA MET A 64 -12.75 13.76 2.97
C MET A 64 -12.00 13.50 1.67
N ARG A 65 -11.66 14.58 0.96
CA ARG A 65 -10.86 14.53 -0.28
C ARG A 65 -9.46 15.08 -0.01
N HIS A 66 -8.45 14.36 -0.50
CA HIS A 66 -7.09 14.89 -0.54
C HIS A 66 -6.96 15.86 -1.72
N CYS A 67 -6.73 17.14 -1.43
CA CYS A 67 -6.47 18.16 -2.43
C CYS A 67 -4.97 18.49 -2.46
N ILE A 68 -4.38 18.49 -3.65
CA ILE A 68 -2.98 18.86 -3.86
C ILE A 68 -2.93 20.23 -4.51
N THR A 69 -2.43 21.23 -3.79
CA THR A 69 -2.25 22.59 -4.31
C THR A 69 -0.91 22.69 -5.03
N THR A 70 -0.93 23.04 -6.31
CA THR A 70 0.28 23.22 -7.12
C THR A 70 0.70 24.70 -7.23
N LYS A 71 2.01 24.92 -7.37
CA LYS A 71 2.66 26.20 -7.70
C LYS A 71 2.79 26.42 -9.21
N VAL A 72 2.56 25.37 -9.99
CA VAL A 72 2.77 25.34 -11.44
C VAL A 72 1.53 24.83 -12.16
N ASN A 73 1.35 25.31 -13.39
CA ASN A 73 0.19 24.98 -14.23
C ASN A 73 0.38 23.69 -15.03
N HIS A 74 1.61 23.20 -15.18
CA HIS A 74 1.92 21.94 -15.86
C HIS A 74 3.21 21.33 -15.32
N LEU A 75 3.34 20.01 -15.43
CA LEU A 75 4.58 19.29 -15.13
C LEU A 75 4.68 18.09 -16.05
N THR A 76 5.60 18.12 -17.02
CA THR A 76 5.82 16.96 -17.90
C THR A 76 7.23 16.44 -17.72
N VAL A 77 7.33 15.18 -17.31
CA VAL A 77 8.61 14.47 -17.19
C VAL A 77 8.63 13.28 -18.15
N ARG A 78 9.78 13.04 -18.80
CA ARG A 78 9.94 11.91 -19.73
C ARG A 78 9.75 10.57 -19.02
N PHE A 79 9.04 9.67 -19.69
CA PHE A 79 8.90 8.28 -19.26
C PHE A 79 10.24 7.55 -19.31
N ARG A 80 10.41 6.59 -18.40
CA ARG A 80 11.54 5.66 -18.44
C ARG A 80 11.10 4.39 -19.16
N ARG A 81 11.98 3.83 -20.00
CA ARG A 81 11.72 2.55 -20.65
C ARG A 81 11.75 1.44 -19.61
N LEU A 82 10.78 0.54 -19.70
CA LEU A 82 10.76 -0.71 -18.96
C LEU A 82 11.55 -1.77 -19.72
N GLY A 83 12.31 -2.58 -18.99
CA GLY A 83 12.94 -3.77 -19.56
C GLY A 83 11.89 -4.82 -19.93
N PRO A 84 12.12 -5.64 -20.97
CA PRO A 84 11.12 -6.57 -21.51
C PRO A 84 10.60 -7.56 -20.45
N GLY A 85 11.47 -8.08 -19.57
CA GLY A 85 11.07 -9.04 -18.53
C GLY A 85 10.19 -8.48 -17.41
N LYS A 86 9.98 -7.15 -17.34
CA LYS A 86 9.15 -6.51 -16.30
C LYS A 86 7.78 -6.06 -16.82
N ALA A 87 7.61 -5.99 -18.13
CA ALA A 87 6.41 -5.41 -18.75
C ALA A 87 5.14 -6.20 -18.38
N GLU A 88 5.20 -7.53 -18.41
CA GLU A 88 4.05 -8.39 -18.11
C GLU A 88 3.59 -8.27 -16.65
N LYS A 89 4.53 -8.31 -15.70
CA LYS A 89 4.23 -8.13 -14.27
C LYS A 89 3.62 -6.77 -13.98
N VAL A 90 4.17 -5.73 -14.62
CA VAL A 90 3.66 -4.36 -14.51
C VAL A 90 2.24 -4.27 -15.04
N LYS A 91 1.98 -4.87 -16.21
CA LYS A 91 0.63 -4.90 -16.80
C LYS A 91 -0.37 -5.57 -15.87
N ALA A 92 -0.06 -6.76 -15.36
CA ALA A 92 -0.93 -7.48 -14.43
C ALA A 92 -1.24 -6.64 -13.16
N LYS A 93 -0.25 -5.93 -12.63
CA LYS A 93 -0.46 -5.06 -11.46
C LYS A 93 -1.32 -3.83 -11.78
N LEU A 94 -1.13 -3.22 -12.95
CA LEU A 94 -1.98 -2.11 -13.41
C LEU A 94 -3.44 -2.56 -13.59
N ASP A 95 -3.65 -3.72 -14.19
CA ASP A 95 -5.00 -4.28 -14.39
C ASP A 95 -5.69 -4.56 -13.04
N GLN A 96 -4.94 -5.08 -12.05
CA GLN A 96 -5.44 -5.24 -10.68
C GLN A 96 -5.86 -3.89 -10.06
N MET A 97 -5.01 -2.86 -10.15
CA MET A 97 -5.30 -1.54 -9.57
C MET A 97 -6.47 -0.84 -10.27
N LEU A 98 -6.63 -1.03 -11.58
CA LEU A 98 -7.80 -0.57 -12.34
C LEU A 98 -9.08 -1.27 -11.86
N LYS A 99 -9.04 -2.61 -11.72
CA LYS A 99 -10.19 -3.39 -11.23
C LYS A 99 -10.60 -3.01 -9.81
N GLN A 100 -9.64 -2.62 -8.98
CA GLN A 100 -9.88 -2.13 -7.61
C GLN A 100 -10.32 -0.66 -7.55
N GLY A 101 -10.28 0.08 -8.67
CA GLY A 101 -10.62 1.50 -8.72
C GLY A 101 -9.59 2.41 -8.05
N ILE A 102 -8.38 1.93 -7.79
CA ILE A 102 -7.27 2.72 -7.19
C ILE A 102 -6.75 3.73 -8.21
N ILE A 103 -6.66 3.31 -9.48
CA ILE A 103 -6.31 4.17 -10.61
C ILE A 103 -7.43 4.13 -11.64
N ALA A 104 -7.50 5.16 -12.47
CA ALA A 104 -8.39 5.23 -13.61
C ALA A 104 -7.57 5.31 -14.91
N HIS A 105 -8.21 5.01 -16.04
CA HIS A 105 -7.61 5.29 -17.34
C HIS A 105 -7.26 6.78 -17.43
N ALA A 106 -6.08 7.05 -17.98
CA ALA A 106 -5.57 8.41 -18.06
C ALA A 106 -6.52 9.29 -18.89
N THR A 107 -7.05 10.33 -18.27
CA THR A 107 -7.52 11.51 -18.98
C THR A 107 -6.31 12.31 -19.48
N PRO A 108 -6.45 13.14 -20.53
CA PRO A 108 -5.37 14.03 -20.96
C PRO A 108 -4.95 14.95 -19.81
N SER A 109 -3.85 14.62 -19.15
CA SER A 109 -3.34 15.33 -17.98
C SER A 109 -2.14 16.20 -18.39
N GLN A 110 -2.12 17.44 -17.90
CA GLN A 110 -0.97 18.35 -18.01
C GLN A 110 0.14 18.02 -16.99
N PHE A 111 -0.10 17.01 -16.13
CA PHE A 111 0.82 16.54 -15.10
C PHE A 111 1.19 15.08 -15.37
N LEU A 112 2.46 14.84 -15.69
CA LEU A 112 3.05 13.55 -15.99
C LEU A 112 4.35 13.38 -15.22
N SER A 113 4.45 12.25 -14.51
CA SER A 113 5.62 11.87 -13.72
C SER A 113 6.02 10.43 -14.04
N PRO A 114 7.33 10.11 -14.03
CA PRO A 114 7.77 8.75 -14.24
C PRO A 114 7.37 7.86 -13.07
N ILE A 115 6.97 6.63 -13.38
CA ILE A 115 6.79 5.56 -12.40
C ILE A 115 8.05 4.72 -12.40
N HIS A 116 8.58 4.43 -11.21
CA HIS A 116 9.67 3.49 -11.01
C HIS A 116 9.10 2.14 -10.57
N VAL A 117 9.57 1.07 -11.20
CA VAL A 117 9.17 -0.29 -10.88
C VAL A 117 10.28 -0.96 -10.09
N VAL A 118 9.95 -1.40 -8.88
CA VAL A 118 10.86 -2.05 -7.94
C VAL A 118 10.42 -3.50 -7.79
N ASP A 119 11.38 -4.43 -7.81
CA ASP A 119 11.09 -5.84 -7.57
C ASP A 119 11.07 -6.10 -6.07
N LYS A 120 10.02 -6.76 -5.59
CA LYS A 120 9.95 -7.24 -4.21
C LYS A 120 10.64 -8.61 -4.08
N PRO A 121 11.14 -8.97 -2.89
CA PRO A 121 11.74 -10.28 -2.64
C PRO A 121 10.80 -11.47 -2.92
N ASN A 122 9.48 -11.26 -2.82
CA ASN A 122 8.46 -12.27 -3.13
C ASN A 122 8.22 -12.46 -4.65
N GLY A 123 8.98 -11.78 -5.52
CA GLY A 123 8.87 -11.88 -6.98
C GLY A 123 7.81 -10.97 -7.60
N GLU A 124 7.05 -10.22 -6.79
CA GLU A 124 6.10 -9.21 -7.24
C GLU A 124 6.78 -7.89 -7.63
N VAL A 125 6.03 -7.00 -8.28
CA VAL A 125 6.48 -5.65 -8.61
C VAL A 125 5.71 -4.61 -7.79
N GLU A 126 6.43 -3.57 -7.36
CA GLU A 126 5.87 -2.41 -6.69
C GLU A 126 6.08 -1.15 -7.54
N PHE A 127 5.06 -0.30 -7.56
CA PHE A 127 5.15 1.03 -8.15
C PHE A 127 5.60 2.02 -7.10
N SER A 128 6.72 2.68 -7.39
CA SER A 128 7.18 3.84 -6.62
C SER A 128 7.09 5.07 -7.49
N HIS A 129 6.58 6.14 -6.91
CA HIS A 129 6.37 7.39 -7.63
C HIS A 129 7.72 8.09 -7.82
N GLY A 130 8.14 8.30 -9.07
CA GLY A 130 9.42 8.95 -9.43
C GLY A 130 9.43 10.46 -9.26
N ALA A 131 8.63 10.95 -8.34
CA ALA A 131 8.24 12.35 -8.25
C ALA A 131 9.24 13.20 -7.49
N ARG A 132 10.53 13.16 -7.86
CA ARG A 132 11.50 14.10 -7.27
C ARG A 132 11.16 15.57 -7.55
N LYS A 133 10.33 15.84 -8.56
CA LYS A 133 9.90 17.20 -8.95
C LYS A 133 8.54 17.62 -8.38
N ILE A 134 7.64 16.70 -8.03
CA ILE A 134 6.28 17.07 -7.56
C ILE A 134 6.29 17.79 -6.21
N PRO A 135 7.05 17.34 -5.18
CA PRO A 135 7.12 18.04 -3.89
C PRO A 135 7.67 19.46 -3.98
N ARG A 136 8.44 19.77 -5.03
CA ARG A 136 8.97 21.13 -5.27
C ARG A 136 7.92 22.05 -5.89
N THR A 137 6.89 21.47 -6.50
CA THR A 137 5.84 22.18 -7.22
C THR A 137 4.52 22.20 -6.46
N THR A 138 4.47 21.68 -5.25
CA THR A 138 3.30 21.70 -4.37
C THR A 138 3.57 22.56 -3.13
N TYR A 139 2.51 22.97 -2.45
CA TYR A 139 2.57 23.62 -1.14
C TYR A 139 2.55 22.59 -0.01
#